data_AF-G3I4G2-F1
#
_entry.id   AF-G3I4G2-F1
#
_cell.length_a   1.000
_cell.length_b   1.000
_cell.length_c   1.000
_cell.angle_alpha   90.00
_cell.angle_beta   90.00
_cell.angle_gamma   90.00
#
_symmetry.space_group_name_H-M   'P 1'
#
loop_
_entity.id
_entity.type
_entity.pdbx_description
1 polymer ?
#
loop_
_entity_poly.entity_id
_entity_poly.type
_entity_poly.pdbx_seq_one_letter_code
_entity_poly.pdbx_strand_id
1 'polypeptide(L)' 'MPKGKKTKGKKVVPAPAIVTGGQKVVNPLFEKRPKNFGIEQDIQPKRDLIYFIKWPRYIMLQRQRAIL' A
#
# COMPACT_ATOMS: atom_id res chain seq x y z
N MET A 1 4.88 -35.64 -50.88
CA MET A 1 3.59 -35.80 -50.18
C MET A 1 3.70 -37.03 -49.28
N PRO A 2 3.15 -37.13 -48.06
CA PRO A 2 2.63 -36.16 -47.06
C PRO A 2 3.52 -36.14 -45.78
N LYS A 3 3.88 -35.00 -45.18
CA LYS A 3 3.23 -34.29 -44.05
C LYS A 3 2.67 -35.13 -42.88
N GLY A 4 3.27 -34.92 -41.70
CA GLY A 4 2.56 -34.57 -40.46
C GLY A 4 2.85 -35.46 -39.24
N LYS A 5 2.81 -34.99 -37.98
CA LYS A 5 2.71 -33.64 -37.40
C LYS A 5 2.90 -33.78 -35.87
N LYS A 6 3.92 -33.12 -35.34
CA LYS A 6 4.02 -32.45 -34.01
C LYS A 6 3.78 -33.28 -32.73
N THR A 7 4.87 -33.69 -32.09
CA THR A 7 4.92 -33.82 -30.63
C THR A 7 4.82 -32.44 -29.99
N LYS A 8 3.92 -32.35 -29.02
CA LYS A 8 3.45 -31.14 -28.34
C LYS A 8 4.60 -30.57 -27.52
N GLY A 9 5.31 -29.58 -28.08
CA GLY A 9 6.34 -28.84 -27.37
C GLY A 9 5.77 -28.24 -26.10
N LYS A 10 6.39 -28.60 -24.97
CA LYS A 10 6.11 -28.07 -23.63
C LYS A 10 6.19 -26.54 -23.72
N LYS A 11 5.05 -25.84 -23.61
CA LYS A 11 5.04 -24.38 -23.46
C LYS A 11 5.72 -24.07 -22.12
N VAL A 12 7.01 -23.81 -22.17
CA VAL A 12 7.74 -23.18 -21.07
C VAL A 12 7.14 -21.78 -20.93
N VAL A 13 6.51 -21.54 -19.79
CA VAL A 13 6.04 -20.22 -19.39
C VAL A 13 7.25 -19.27 -19.43
N PRO A 14 7.15 -18.07 -20.04
CA PRO A 14 8.24 -17.11 -19.94
C PRO A 14 8.47 -16.82 -18.45
N ALA A 15 9.70 -17.00 -17.97
CA ALA A 15 10.07 -16.64 -16.62
C ALA A 15 9.66 -15.19 -16.34
N PRO A 16 9.19 -14.86 -15.11
CA PRO A 16 8.85 -13.49 -14.78
C PRO A 16 10.06 -12.62 -15.07
N ALA A 17 9.90 -11.65 -15.97
CA ALA A 17 10.90 -10.63 -16.20
C ALA A 17 11.11 -9.94 -14.85
N ILE A 18 12.26 -10.20 -14.23
CA ILE A 18 12.78 -9.36 -13.16
C ILE A 18 12.94 -8.00 -13.83
N VAL A 19 11.94 -7.13 -13.62
CA VAL A 19 12.08 -5.70 -13.83
C VAL A 19 13.22 -5.30 -12.89
N THR A 20 14.44 -5.34 -13.41
CA THR A 20 15.58 -4.67 -12.84
C THR A 20 15.19 -3.20 -12.89
N GLY A 21 14.63 -2.72 -11.77
CA GLY A 21 14.23 -1.34 -11.61
C GLY A 21 15.42 -0.47 -11.98
N GLY A 22 15.27 0.27 -13.06
CA GLY A 22 16.30 1.18 -13.54
C GLY A 22 16.79 2.07 -12.39
N GLN A 23 18.09 2.27 -12.31
CA GLN A 23 18.67 3.22 -11.36
C GLN A 23 17.99 4.57 -11.57
N LYS A 24 17.19 4.98 -10.57
CA LYS A 24 16.60 6.31 -10.55
C LYS A 24 17.76 7.29 -10.51
N VAL A 25 17.91 8.12 -11.53
CA VAL A 25 18.83 9.26 -11.53
C VAL A 25 18.43 10.13 -10.34
N VAL A 26 19.14 10.00 -9.21
CA VAL A 26 18.88 10.81 -8.01
C VAL A 26 19.52 12.16 -8.24
N ASN A 27 18.70 13.20 -8.31
CA ASN A 27 19.21 14.56 -8.43
C ASN A 27 19.92 14.92 -7.11
N PRO A 28 21.22 15.29 -7.13
CA PRO A 28 21.99 15.56 -5.91
C PRO A 28 21.48 16.76 -5.11
N LEU A 29 20.61 17.59 -5.71
CA LEU A 29 19.94 18.72 -5.05
C LEU A 29 18.79 18.30 -4.13
N PHE A 30 18.30 17.05 -4.22
CA PHE A 30 17.19 16.57 -3.41
C PHE A 30 17.64 15.53 -2.39
N GLU A 31 17.68 15.96 -1.12
CA GLU A 31 17.91 15.08 0.01
C GLU A 31 16.59 14.50 0.54
N LYS A 32 16.63 13.26 1.03
CA LYS A 32 15.52 12.70 1.82
C LYS A 32 15.52 13.35 3.21
N ARG A 33 14.40 13.93 3.60
CA ARG A 33 14.19 14.51 4.95
C ARG A 33 13.07 13.76 5.69
N PRO A 34 13.35 12.57 6.24
CA PRO A 34 12.36 11.86 7.04
C PRO A 34 12.08 12.63 8.34
N LYS A 35 10.80 12.78 8.68
CA LYS A 35 10.36 13.31 9.98
C LYS A 35 10.14 12.17 10.95
N ASN A 36 10.45 12.39 12.23
CA ASN A 36 10.25 11.41 13.28
C ASN A 36 9.04 11.78 14.13
N PHE A 37 8.00 10.95 14.15
CA PHE A 37 6.72 11.24 14.80
C PHE A 37 6.53 10.45 16.11
N GLY A 38 7.63 10.05 16.75
CA GLY A 38 7.61 9.47 18.09
C GLY A 38 7.28 10.52 19.16
N ILE A 39 7.28 10.07 20.42
CA ILE A 39 7.03 10.94 21.57
C ILE A 39 8.20 11.94 21.69
N GLU A 40 7.89 13.21 21.95
CA GLU A 40 8.86 14.32 22.08
C GLU A 40 9.70 14.64 20.83
N GLN A 41 9.24 14.26 19.64
CA GLN A 41 9.94 14.53 18.37
C GLN A 41 9.17 15.54 17.51
N ASP A 42 9.11 15.34 16.18
CA ASP A 42 8.40 16.23 15.28
C ASP A 42 6.89 16.21 15.55
N ILE A 43 6.21 17.28 15.13
CA ILE A 43 4.75 17.42 15.27
C ILE A 43 4.03 16.24 14.62
N GLN A 44 3.10 15.64 15.36
CA GLN A 44 2.28 14.52 14.86
C GLN A 44 1.50 14.94 13.60
N PRO A 45 1.46 14.09 12.55
CA PRO A 45 0.57 14.30 11.42
C PRO A 45 -0.91 14.29 11.85
N LYS A 46 -1.75 14.88 10.99
CA LYS A 46 -3.20 14.74 11.09
C LYS A 46 -3.56 13.26 10.88
N ARG A 47 -4.31 12.69 11.82
CA ARG A 47 -4.81 11.31 11.79
C ARG A 47 -6.31 11.27 12.03
N ASP A 48 -6.96 10.17 11.68
CA ASP A 48 -8.39 10.02 11.87
C ASP A 48 -8.74 9.95 13.36
N LEU A 49 -9.59 10.90 13.80
CA LEU A 49 -10.03 11.02 15.20
C LEU A 49 -11.45 10.49 15.42
N ILE A 50 -12.01 9.75 14.47
CA ILE A 50 -13.40 9.26 14.45
C ILE A 50 -13.79 8.60 15.79
N TYR A 51 -12.89 7.86 16.42
CA TYR A 51 -13.15 7.19 17.69
C TYR A 51 -12.96 8.07 18.93
N PHE A 52 -12.12 9.10 18.85
CA PHE A 52 -11.76 9.98 19.97
C PHE A 52 -12.59 11.27 20.02
N ILE A 53 -13.38 11.54 18.97
CA ILE A 53 -14.27 12.69 18.92
C ILE A 53 -15.41 12.49 19.93
N LYS A 54 -15.75 13.59 20.61
CA LYS A 54 -17.00 13.68 21.36
C LYS A 54 -18.18 13.70 20.38
N TRP A 55 -18.79 12.53 20.20
CA TRP A 55 -19.94 12.38 19.31
C TRP A 55 -21.17 13.14 19.84
N PRO A 56 -22.04 13.63 18.94
CA PRO A 56 -23.37 14.12 19.30
C PRO A 56 -24.15 13.10 20.12
N ARG A 57 -24.94 13.59 21.09
CA ARG A 57 -25.65 12.75 22.08
C ARG A 57 -26.53 11.68 21.45
N TYR A 58 -27.20 11.98 20.33
CA TYR A 58 -28.10 11.03 19.67
C TYR A 58 -27.34 9.84 19.06
N ILE A 59 -26.12 10.05 18.55
CA ILE A 59 -25.28 8.97 18.01
C ILE A 59 -24.78 8.07 19.14
N MET A 60 -24.39 8.67 20.27
CA MET A 60 -23.99 7.90 21.44
C MET A 60 -25.13 7.01 21.93
N LEU A 61 -26.35 7.55 22.06
CA LEU A 61 -27.53 6.82 22.48
C LEU A 61 -27.86 5.67 21.52
N GLN A 62 -27.82 5.92 20.21
CA GLN A 62 -28.07 4.91 19.18
C GLN A 62 -27.04 3.79 19.23
N ARG A 63 -25.74 4.11 19.36
CA ARG A 63 -24.68 3.11 19.48
C ARG A 63 -24.80 2.30 20.76
N GLN A 64 -25.11 2.93 21.89
CA GLN A 64 -25.31 2.24 23.17
C GLN A 64 -26.50 1.27 23.10
N ARG A 65 -27.62 1.67 22.49
CA ARG A 65 -28.79 0.79 22.26
C ARG A 65 -28.53 -0.37 21.30
N ALA A 66 -27.55 -0.23 20.40
CA ALA A 66 -27.18 -1.32 19.49
C ALA A 66 -26.22 -2.32 20.14
N ILE A 67 -25.50 -1.90 21.19
CA ILE A 67 -24.56 -2.74 21.94
C ILE A 67 -25.26 -3.50 23.08
N LEU A 68 -26.15 -2.81 23.81
CA LEU A 68 -26.99 -3.37 24.87
C LEU A 68 -28.15 -4.17 24.27
#